data_AF-A0A2T5JP03-F1
#
_entry.id   AF-A0A2T5JP03-F1
#
_cell.length_a   1.000
_cell.length_b   1.000
_cell.length_c   1.000
_cell.angle_alpha   90.00
_cell.angle_beta   90.00
_cell.angle_gamma   90.00
#
_symmetry.space_group_name_H-M   'P 1'
#
loop_
_entity.id
_entity.type
_entity.pdbx_description
1 polymer ?
#
loop_
_entity_poly.entity_id
_entity_poly.type
_entity_poly.pdbx_seq_one_letter_code
_entity_poly.pdbx_strand_id
1 'polypeptide(L)'
;MRESYIYKDLQTAGIVAVLAFGISSQAFATTTFTVDPNAAFGAAGGPHPGPFQADLITGNSSTLVKLDTTGPFPVGTTANGAGWVNFSSFVDENSNNVLGSVSGLNNNWQLWAEYSYTIALDSGAYAKPNSSYIVTGLHADLWVDPSIASATAFIAATNGGAAASVVHGADSFKVATVDLIEGVANINSLGGTGFNSTTNFTLLDPQGSALFTAPVPFYTVQFQNFNNTSQGIFIASDHITINKASGGVDFLSPVPEPETYAMLLAGLGVMGFIARRRSNTINLI
;
A
#
# COMPACT_ATOMS: atom_id res chain seq x y z
N MET A 1 -1.15 -49.45 48.07
CA MET A 1 -0.70 -48.58 49.17
C MET A 1 0.60 -47.91 48.75
N ARG A 2 0.59 -46.57 48.64
CA ARG A 2 1.70 -45.56 48.63
C ARG A 2 2.85 -45.76 47.64
N GLU A 3 3.04 -44.92 46.61
CA GLU A 3 3.49 -43.51 46.57
C GLU A 3 4.89 -43.19 47.14
N SER A 4 5.63 -42.39 46.34
CA SER A 4 6.98 -41.80 46.50
C SER A 4 8.14 -42.79 46.33
N TYR A 5 9.15 -42.55 45.48
CA TYR A 5 9.91 -41.31 45.32
C TYR A 5 10.33 -41.08 43.85
N ILE A 6 9.61 -40.16 43.20
CA ILE A 6 10.15 -39.30 42.13
C ILE A 6 11.00 -38.22 42.83
N TYR A 7 11.96 -37.63 42.11
CA TYR A 7 12.82 -36.50 42.50
C TYR A 7 14.14 -36.86 43.21
N LYS A 8 15.16 -37.29 42.44
CA LYS A 8 16.53 -36.77 42.68
C LYS A 8 17.60 -36.90 41.58
N ASP A 9 17.47 -37.69 40.53
CA ASP A 9 18.62 -37.92 39.61
C ASP A 9 18.44 -37.38 38.18
N LEU A 10 17.89 -36.17 38.04
CA LEU A 10 17.85 -35.42 36.77
C LEU A 10 18.66 -34.11 36.82
N GLN A 11 19.78 -34.14 37.55
CA GLN A 11 20.77 -33.07 37.53
C GLN A 11 22.15 -33.70 37.48
N THR A 12 22.62 -34.05 36.28
CA THR A 12 24.01 -33.89 35.79
C THR A 12 24.12 -34.60 34.44
N ALA A 13 24.07 -33.83 33.35
CA ALA A 13 24.83 -34.02 32.10
C ALA A 13 24.09 -33.34 30.96
N GLY A 14 24.63 -32.22 30.46
CA GLY A 14 24.08 -31.59 29.25
C GLY A 14 24.48 -30.14 29.05
N ILE A 15 25.78 -29.85 29.12
CA ILE A 15 26.37 -28.68 28.46
C ILE A 15 25.92 -28.70 27.00
N VAL A 16 25.06 -27.77 26.59
CA VAL A 16 25.22 -27.09 25.31
C VAL A 16 24.77 -25.66 25.55
N ALA A 17 25.68 -24.74 25.28
CA ALA A 17 25.37 -23.35 25.07
C ALA A 17 24.01 -23.22 24.37
N VAL A 18 23.02 -22.68 25.09
CA VAL A 18 22.11 -21.74 24.45
C VAL A 18 23.03 -20.60 24.00
N LEU A 19 23.72 -20.82 22.89
CA LEU A 19 23.99 -19.76 21.95
C LEU A 19 22.63 -19.07 21.86
N ALA A 20 22.59 -17.88 22.44
CA ALA A 20 21.76 -16.83 21.94
C ALA A 20 22.06 -16.71 20.43
N PHE A 21 21.53 -17.64 19.64
CA PHE A 21 20.94 -17.25 18.38
C PHE A 21 19.87 -16.31 18.84
N GLY A 22 20.19 -15.02 18.76
CA GLY A 22 19.20 -13.99 18.83
C GLY A 22 18.04 -14.52 18.00
N ILE A 23 16.91 -14.73 18.65
CA ILE A 23 15.69 -14.20 18.09
C ILE A 23 16.03 -12.74 17.83
N SER A 24 16.63 -12.46 16.66
CA SER A 24 16.29 -11.24 15.98
C SER A 24 14.78 -11.34 15.96
N SER A 25 14.13 -10.51 16.76
CA SER A 25 12.94 -9.88 16.22
C SER A 25 13.38 -9.47 14.83
N GLN A 26 12.87 -10.15 13.80
CA GLN A 26 12.90 -9.56 12.49
C GLN A 26 12.09 -8.29 12.70
N ALA A 27 12.78 -7.20 13.04
CA ALA A 27 12.25 -5.89 12.80
C ALA A 27 11.96 -5.97 11.30
N PHE A 28 10.68 -6.08 10.95
CA PHE A 28 10.28 -5.88 9.58
C PHE A 28 10.92 -4.55 9.22
N ALA A 29 11.89 -4.57 8.29
CA ALA A 29 12.45 -3.34 7.79
C ALA A 29 11.26 -2.54 7.26
N THR A 30 11.09 -1.34 7.77
CA THR A 30 10.12 -0.39 7.22
C THR A 30 10.39 -0.25 5.72
N THR A 31 9.32 -0.28 4.93
CA THR A 31 9.37 -0.30 3.47
C THR A 31 9.59 1.10 2.93
N THR A 32 10.83 1.59 3.06
CA THR A 32 11.22 2.91 2.58
C THR A 32 11.54 2.90 1.08
N PHE A 33 11.10 3.94 0.39
CA PHE A 33 11.43 4.24 -1.00
C PHE A 33 11.99 5.65 -1.16
N THR A 34 12.87 5.81 -2.16
CA THR A 34 13.42 7.11 -2.56
C THR A 34 12.58 7.72 -3.68
N VAL A 35 12.25 9.00 -3.54
CA VAL A 35 11.67 9.82 -4.61
C VAL A 35 12.69 10.89 -5.01
N ASP A 36 12.93 11.06 -6.32
CA ASP A 36 13.82 12.09 -6.88
C ASP A 36 13.11 12.89 -7.98
N PRO A 37 12.43 14.00 -7.61
CA PRO A 37 11.80 14.90 -8.58
C PRO A 37 12.78 15.48 -9.60
N ASN A 38 14.01 15.81 -9.18
CA ASN A 38 15.01 16.38 -10.07
C ASN A 38 15.44 15.38 -11.16
N ALA A 39 15.59 14.10 -10.80
CA ALA A 39 15.91 13.06 -11.77
C ALA A 39 14.79 12.84 -12.80
N ALA A 40 13.52 12.91 -12.38
CA ALA A 40 12.37 12.71 -13.25
C ALA A 40 12.05 13.92 -14.14
N PHE A 41 12.17 15.14 -13.61
CA PHE A 41 11.63 16.35 -14.25
C PHE A 41 12.71 17.17 -14.95
N GLY A 42 13.98 17.01 -14.58
CA GLY A 42 15.07 17.82 -15.09
C GLY A 42 14.82 19.30 -14.83
N ALA A 43 14.72 20.10 -15.90
CA ALA A 43 14.45 21.54 -15.80
C ALA A 43 12.95 21.92 -15.95
N ALA A 44 12.07 20.95 -16.20
CA ALA A 44 10.64 21.21 -16.45
C ALA A 44 9.95 21.74 -15.18
N GLY A 45 9.26 22.87 -15.25
CA GLY A 45 8.61 23.45 -14.06
C GLY A 45 9.53 24.17 -13.08
N GLY A 46 10.83 24.28 -13.37
CA GLY A 46 11.82 25.01 -12.56
C GLY A 46 12.68 24.10 -11.68
N PRO A 47 13.34 24.63 -10.63
CA PRO A 47 14.14 23.82 -9.73
C PRO A 47 13.26 23.00 -8.78
N HIS A 48 13.56 21.71 -8.65
CA HIS A 48 12.91 20.83 -7.68
C HIS A 48 13.88 20.46 -6.55
N PRO A 49 13.37 19.98 -5.41
CA PRO A 49 14.23 19.43 -4.36
C PRO A 49 14.96 18.17 -4.80
N GLY A 50 16.07 17.87 -4.11
CA GLY A 50 16.82 16.62 -4.29
C GLY A 50 16.07 15.39 -3.75
N PRO A 51 16.69 14.21 -3.82
CA PRO A 51 16.07 12.96 -3.40
C PRO A 51 15.70 12.96 -1.92
N PHE A 52 14.57 12.35 -1.59
CA PHE A 52 14.10 12.16 -0.23
C PHE A 52 13.52 10.75 -0.04
N GLN A 53 13.47 10.29 1.22
CA GLN A 53 12.91 8.99 1.59
C GLN A 53 11.47 9.15 2.10
N ALA A 54 10.65 8.15 1.83
CA ALA A 54 9.30 8.01 2.36
C ALA A 54 8.93 6.53 2.49
N ASP A 55 7.94 6.19 3.31
CA ASP A 55 7.36 4.84 3.40
C ASP A 55 5.85 4.83 3.08
N LEU A 56 5.22 6.00 3.03
CA LEU A 56 3.80 6.17 2.76
C LEU A 56 3.54 7.45 1.97
N ILE A 57 2.59 7.38 1.02
CA ILE A 57 2.05 8.53 0.29
C ILE A 57 0.60 8.73 0.73
N THR A 58 0.25 9.90 1.24
CA THR A 58 -1.11 10.19 1.72
C THR A 58 -1.81 11.24 0.87
N GLY A 59 -3.12 11.12 0.76
CA GLY A 59 -3.90 11.97 -0.12
C GLY A 59 -5.39 11.96 0.18
N ASN A 60 -6.11 12.70 -0.66
CA ASN A 60 -7.56 12.71 -0.66
C ASN A 60 -8.09 12.25 -2.02
N SER A 61 -9.28 11.67 -2.00
CA SER A 61 -9.91 11.05 -3.15
C SER A 61 -11.34 11.52 -3.31
N SER A 62 -11.79 11.57 -4.57
CA SER A 62 -13.18 11.73 -4.92
C SER A 62 -13.58 10.77 -6.04
N THR A 63 -14.76 10.17 -5.92
CA THR A 63 -15.31 9.25 -6.92
C THR A 63 -16.82 9.33 -7.04
N LEU A 64 -17.30 9.02 -8.24
CA LEU A 64 -18.69 8.72 -8.52
C LEU A 64 -18.83 7.22 -8.80
N VAL A 65 -19.68 6.53 -8.04
CA VAL A 65 -20.13 5.17 -8.33
C VAL A 65 -21.47 5.25 -9.04
N LYS A 66 -21.54 4.72 -10.25
CA LYS A 66 -22.80 4.56 -10.98
C LYS A 66 -23.48 3.29 -10.49
N LEU A 67 -24.72 3.43 -10.04
CA LEU A 67 -25.54 2.32 -9.58
C LEU A 67 -26.40 1.82 -10.74
N ASP A 68 -26.65 0.51 -10.75
CA ASP A 68 -27.76 -0.01 -11.53
C ASP A 68 -29.08 0.52 -10.92
N THR A 69 -30.01 0.94 -11.78
CA THR A 69 -31.27 1.57 -11.39
C THR A 69 -32.46 0.62 -11.49
N THR A 70 -32.26 -0.60 -11.99
CA THR A 70 -33.36 -1.52 -12.31
C THR A 70 -33.22 -2.90 -11.67
N GLY A 71 -34.03 -3.15 -10.63
CA GLY A 71 -34.33 -4.50 -10.15
C GLY A 71 -34.01 -4.75 -8.68
N PRO A 72 -34.24 -5.99 -8.19
CA PRO A 72 -33.68 -6.41 -6.92
C PRO A 72 -32.15 -6.42 -7.02
N PHE A 73 -31.47 -6.02 -5.95
CA PHE A 73 -30.00 -5.99 -5.88
C PHE A 73 -29.49 -7.18 -5.04
N PRO A 74 -29.45 -8.40 -5.59
CA PRO A 74 -28.89 -9.55 -4.89
C PRO A 74 -27.38 -9.40 -4.66
N VAL A 75 -26.83 -10.26 -3.80
CA VAL A 75 -25.37 -10.48 -3.73
C VAL A 75 -24.84 -10.79 -5.14
N GLY A 76 -23.74 -10.15 -5.49
CA GLY A 76 -23.14 -10.17 -6.83
C GLY A 76 -23.54 -8.98 -7.71
N THR A 77 -24.53 -8.15 -7.35
CA THR A 77 -24.85 -6.93 -8.10
C THR A 77 -23.63 -6.03 -8.20
N THR A 78 -23.26 -5.67 -9.42
CA THR A 78 -22.08 -4.85 -9.68
C THR A 78 -22.37 -3.36 -9.74
N ALA A 79 -21.35 -2.54 -9.48
CA ALA A 79 -21.36 -1.10 -9.68
C ALA A 79 -19.99 -0.67 -10.19
N ASN A 80 -19.94 0.40 -10.98
CA ASN A 80 -18.68 0.93 -11.51
C ASN A 80 -18.39 2.31 -10.92
N GLY A 81 -17.18 2.49 -10.41
CA GLY A 81 -16.68 3.75 -9.89
C GLY A 81 -15.55 4.29 -10.76
N ALA A 82 -15.44 5.61 -10.82
CA ALA A 82 -14.27 6.29 -11.38
C ALA A 82 -13.98 7.56 -10.60
N GLY A 83 -12.73 7.96 -10.54
CA GLY A 83 -12.31 9.11 -9.76
C GLY A 83 -10.82 9.37 -9.78
N TRP A 84 -10.38 10.16 -8.82
CA TRP A 84 -8.99 10.52 -8.66
C TRP A 84 -8.56 10.46 -7.19
N VAL A 85 -7.26 10.31 -6.96
CA VAL A 85 -6.56 10.54 -5.69
C VAL A 85 -5.58 11.68 -5.92
N ASN A 86 -5.70 12.78 -5.18
CA ASN A 86 -4.69 13.83 -5.13
C ASN A 86 -3.78 13.56 -3.93
N PHE A 87 -2.48 13.35 -4.17
CA PHE A 87 -1.53 13.11 -3.10
C PHE A 87 -1.06 14.44 -2.49
N SER A 88 -1.06 14.48 -1.16
CA SER A 88 -0.87 15.70 -0.38
C SER A 88 0.39 15.68 0.47
N SER A 89 0.88 14.51 0.86
CA SER A 89 2.10 14.37 1.66
C SER A 89 2.77 13.02 1.42
N PHE A 90 4.09 13.03 1.48
CA PHE A 90 4.88 11.83 1.79
C PHE A 90 5.07 11.76 3.30
N VAL A 91 5.26 10.55 3.83
CA VAL A 91 5.54 10.28 5.24
C VAL A 91 6.83 9.47 5.32
N ASP A 92 7.70 9.80 6.27
CA ASP A 92 8.96 9.11 6.50
C ASP A 92 8.82 7.90 7.42
N GLU A 93 9.88 7.10 7.51
CA GLU A 93 9.95 5.89 8.36
C GLU A 93 9.65 6.11 9.86
N ASN A 94 9.67 7.37 10.30
CA ASN A 94 9.38 7.76 11.68
C ASN A 94 7.95 8.31 11.82
N SER A 95 7.10 8.09 10.82
CA SER A 95 5.72 8.59 10.74
C SER A 95 5.60 10.12 10.74
N ASN A 96 6.65 10.83 10.33
CA ASN A 96 6.59 12.29 10.16
C ASN A 96 6.28 12.64 8.70
N ASN A 97 5.49 13.68 8.50
CA ASN A 97 5.28 14.22 7.15
C ASN A 97 6.60 14.78 6.60
N VAL A 98 6.99 14.34 5.41
CA VAL A 98 8.08 14.95 4.65
C VAL A 98 7.63 16.35 4.24
N LEU A 99 8.31 17.37 4.77
CA LEU A 99 7.93 18.76 4.57
C LEU A 99 7.89 19.11 3.08
N GLY A 100 6.96 19.98 2.68
CA GLY A 100 6.84 20.43 1.29
C GLY A 100 8.08 21.20 0.77
N SER A 101 8.95 21.70 1.65
CA SER A 101 10.26 22.26 1.27
C SER A 101 11.31 21.19 0.95
N VAL A 102 11.08 19.95 1.36
CA VAL A 102 11.94 18.79 1.11
C VAL A 102 11.40 17.98 -0.07
N SER A 103 10.10 17.70 -0.11
CA SER A 103 9.53 16.91 -1.21
C SER A 103 9.23 17.74 -2.46
N GLY A 104 8.89 19.03 -2.29
CA GLY A 104 8.39 19.89 -3.36
C GLY A 104 6.95 19.57 -3.79
N LEU A 105 6.33 18.54 -3.20
CA LEU A 105 4.97 18.12 -3.55
C LEU A 105 3.98 19.24 -3.21
N ASN A 106 3.13 19.58 -4.19
CA ASN A 106 2.17 20.69 -4.21
C ASN A 106 2.77 22.10 -4.04
N ASN A 107 4.10 22.24 -3.98
CA ASN A 107 4.81 23.52 -3.95
C ASN A 107 5.59 23.79 -5.25
N ASN A 108 6.07 22.73 -5.90
CA ASN A 108 6.88 22.77 -7.11
C ASN A 108 6.26 21.88 -8.20
N TRP A 109 5.72 20.73 -7.80
CA TRP A 109 5.14 19.71 -8.69
C TRP A 109 3.93 19.04 -8.03
N GLN A 110 3.11 18.30 -8.77
CA GLN A 110 1.93 17.58 -8.26
C GLN A 110 2.00 16.10 -8.60
N LEU A 111 1.37 15.25 -7.77
CA LEU A 111 1.28 13.80 -7.93
C LEU A 111 -0.17 13.38 -7.68
N TRP A 112 -0.75 12.59 -8.58
CA TRP A 112 -2.10 12.07 -8.42
C TRP A 112 -2.27 10.71 -9.08
N ALA A 113 -3.36 10.03 -8.76
CA ALA A 113 -3.82 8.87 -9.50
C ALA A 113 -5.20 9.16 -10.11
N GLU A 114 -5.44 8.69 -11.32
CA GLU A 114 -6.77 8.58 -11.90
C GLU A 114 -7.12 7.11 -12.02
N TYR A 115 -8.34 6.75 -11.60
CA TYR A 115 -8.71 5.34 -11.48
C TYR A 115 -10.13 5.06 -11.93
N SER A 116 -10.33 3.78 -12.25
CA SER A 116 -11.65 3.17 -12.41
C SER A 116 -11.69 1.82 -11.71
N TYR A 117 -12.84 1.46 -11.16
CA TYR A 117 -13.02 0.20 -10.46
C TYR A 117 -14.43 -0.37 -10.65
N THR A 118 -14.54 -1.68 -10.42
CA THR A 118 -15.81 -2.39 -10.32
C THR A 118 -15.90 -3.01 -8.93
N ILE A 119 -17.06 -2.85 -8.31
CA ILE A 119 -17.41 -3.50 -7.05
C ILE A 119 -18.59 -4.44 -7.26
N ALA A 120 -18.68 -5.50 -6.49
CA ALA A 120 -19.82 -6.41 -6.43
C ALA A 120 -20.34 -6.51 -4.99
N LEU A 121 -21.66 -6.41 -4.79
CA LEU A 121 -22.28 -6.58 -3.47
C LEU A 121 -21.92 -7.96 -2.92
N ASP A 122 -21.37 -7.98 -1.72
CA ASP A 122 -20.97 -9.22 -1.04
C ASP A 122 -21.94 -9.54 0.10
N SER A 123 -22.26 -8.54 0.94
CA SER A 123 -23.25 -8.70 2.01
C SER A 123 -24.00 -7.40 2.31
N GLY A 124 -25.13 -7.51 3.02
CA GLY A 124 -25.99 -6.38 3.36
C GLY A 124 -26.92 -5.98 2.22
N ALA A 125 -27.44 -4.75 2.29
CA ALA A 125 -28.30 -4.18 1.25
C ALA A 125 -27.51 -3.20 0.38
N TYR A 126 -27.68 -3.30 -0.94
CA TYR A 126 -27.00 -2.46 -1.91
C TYR A 126 -27.17 -0.96 -1.61
N ALA A 127 -26.06 -0.23 -1.58
CA ALA A 127 -25.99 1.19 -1.25
C ALA A 127 -26.65 1.58 0.09
N LYS A 128 -26.53 0.74 1.13
CA LYS A 128 -27.03 1.02 2.49
C LYS A 128 -25.95 0.83 3.56
N PRO A 129 -26.08 1.47 4.73
CA PRO A 129 -25.23 1.14 5.89
C PRO A 129 -25.20 -0.36 6.19
N ASN A 130 -24.04 -0.87 6.60
CA ASN A 130 -23.74 -2.30 6.79
C ASN A 130 -23.71 -3.13 5.50
N SER A 131 -23.34 -2.51 4.37
CA SER A 131 -23.06 -3.24 3.13
C SER A 131 -21.56 -3.45 2.93
N SER A 132 -21.15 -4.66 2.54
CA SER A 132 -19.79 -4.96 2.05
C SER A 132 -19.81 -5.24 0.56
N TYR A 133 -18.68 -4.95 -0.09
CA TYR A 133 -18.46 -5.19 -1.50
C TYR A 133 -17.07 -5.78 -1.71
N ILE A 134 -16.97 -6.71 -2.66
CA ILE A 134 -15.69 -7.15 -3.21
C ILE A 134 -15.33 -6.17 -4.33
N VAL A 135 -14.10 -5.68 -4.36
CA VAL A 135 -13.54 -4.96 -5.51
C VAL A 135 -13.13 -6.03 -6.51
N THR A 136 -13.80 -6.09 -7.66
CA THR A 136 -13.60 -7.12 -8.68
C THR A 136 -12.78 -6.64 -9.87
N GLY A 137 -12.59 -5.33 -10.00
CA GLY A 137 -11.65 -4.72 -10.92
C GLY A 137 -11.18 -3.37 -10.38
N LEU A 138 -9.92 -3.03 -10.62
CA LEU A 138 -9.34 -1.71 -10.34
C LEU A 138 -8.18 -1.53 -11.30
N HIS A 139 -8.17 -0.38 -11.98
CA HIS A 139 -7.04 0.12 -12.73
C HIS A 139 -6.81 1.59 -12.34
N ALA A 140 -5.56 1.97 -12.14
CA ALA A 140 -5.18 3.36 -11.95
C ALA A 140 -3.91 3.72 -12.72
N ASP A 141 -3.89 4.95 -13.22
CA ASP A 141 -2.70 5.59 -13.76
C ASP A 141 -2.17 6.58 -12.72
N LEU A 142 -0.89 6.47 -12.38
CA LEU A 142 -0.20 7.45 -11.55
C LEU A 142 0.41 8.52 -12.46
N TRP A 143 0.09 9.77 -12.15
CA TRP A 143 0.46 10.94 -12.93
C TRP A 143 1.23 11.93 -12.09
N VAL A 144 2.08 12.69 -12.77
CA VAL A 144 2.79 13.85 -12.22
C VAL A 144 2.62 15.05 -13.12
N ASP A 145 2.73 16.23 -12.51
CA ASP A 145 2.89 17.50 -13.19
C ASP A 145 4.14 18.16 -12.59
N PRO A 146 5.23 18.33 -13.36
CA PRO A 146 6.49 18.86 -12.83
C PRO A 146 6.40 20.35 -12.46
N SER A 147 5.26 21.00 -12.71
CA SER A 147 5.03 22.42 -12.52
C SER A 147 3.72 22.70 -11.78
N ILE A 148 3.67 23.79 -11.01
CA ILE A 148 2.41 24.34 -10.48
C ILE A 148 1.98 25.64 -11.19
N ALA A 149 2.71 26.04 -12.24
CA ALA A 149 2.44 27.31 -12.94
C ALA A 149 1.11 27.27 -13.72
N SER A 150 0.75 26.12 -14.28
CA SER A 150 -0.58 25.81 -14.82
C SER A 150 -1.14 24.63 -14.03
N ALA A 151 -1.49 24.87 -12.78
CA ALA A 151 -1.78 23.82 -11.82
C ALA A 151 -2.87 22.84 -12.32
N THR A 152 -2.56 21.56 -12.17
CA THR A 152 -3.51 20.46 -12.32
C THR A 152 -4.68 20.69 -11.35
N ALA A 153 -5.91 20.69 -11.89
CA ALA A 153 -7.13 20.99 -11.14
C ALA A 153 -7.95 19.72 -10.89
N PHE A 154 -8.30 19.50 -9.62
CA PHE A 154 -9.07 18.34 -9.18
C PHE A 154 -10.54 18.73 -8.95
N ILE A 155 -11.43 18.19 -9.77
CA ILE A 155 -12.86 18.45 -9.71
C ILE A 155 -13.50 17.25 -9.00
N ALA A 156 -14.05 17.48 -7.81
CA ALA A 156 -14.70 16.42 -7.04
C ALA A 156 -16.05 16.01 -7.66
N ALA A 157 -16.43 14.76 -7.44
CA ALA A 157 -17.78 14.30 -7.75
C ALA A 157 -18.80 15.10 -6.94
N THR A 158 -19.92 15.45 -7.57
CA THR A 158 -20.95 16.28 -6.93
C THR A 158 -22.19 15.47 -6.63
N ASN A 159 -22.93 15.86 -5.59
CA ASN A 159 -24.21 15.23 -5.22
C ASN A 159 -25.26 15.28 -6.35
N GLY A 160 -25.07 16.11 -7.38
CA GLY A 160 -25.89 16.12 -8.59
C GLY A 160 -25.53 15.04 -9.61
N GLY A 161 -24.61 14.12 -9.29
CA GLY A 161 -24.16 13.05 -10.17
C GLY A 161 -23.05 13.44 -11.15
N ALA A 162 -22.45 14.64 -11.02
CA ALA A 162 -21.29 14.99 -11.84
C ALA A 162 -20.09 14.12 -11.43
N ALA A 163 -19.39 13.56 -12.43
CA ALA A 163 -18.22 12.71 -12.20
C ALA A 163 -17.03 13.51 -11.67
N ALA A 164 -16.21 12.87 -10.84
CA ALA A 164 -14.90 13.39 -10.49
C ALA A 164 -14.00 13.38 -11.74
N SER A 165 -13.23 14.45 -11.93
CA SER A 165 -12.30 14.57 -13.06
C SER A 165 -11.07 15.39 -12.70
N VAL A 166 -10.01 15.23 -13.50
CA VAL A 166 -8.78 16.00 -13.39
C VAL A 166 -8.60 16.80 -14.68
N VAL A 167 -8.31 18.09 -14.55
CA VAL A 167 -7.81 18.91 -15.66
C VAL A 167 -6.31 18.98 -15.52
N HIS A 168 -5.60 18.32 -16.43
CA HIS A 168 -4.15 18.20 -16.39
C HIS A 168 -3.49 19.53 -16.67
N GLY A 169 -2.38 19.80 -15.98
CA GLY A 169 -1.47 20.85 -16.39
C GLY A 169 -0.78 20.50 -17.70
N ALA A 170 -0.10 21.49 -18.28
CA ALA A 170 0.45 21.37 -19.62
C ALA A 170 1.58 20.32 -19.71
N ASP A 171 2.28 20.09 -18.61
CA ASP A 171 3.47 19.24 -18.54
C ASP A 171 3.18 17.87 -17.89
N SER A 172 1.90 17.52 -17.70
CA SER A 172 1.49 16.29 -17.04
C SER A 172 1.89 15.02 -17.82
N PHE A 173 2.41 14.01 -17.12
CA PHE A 173 2.69 12.69 -17.70
C PHE A 173 2.53 11.55 -16.69
N LYS A 174 2.38 10.32 -17.20
CA LYS A 174 2.25 9.11 -16.37
C LYS A 174 3.62 8.58 -15.92
N VAL A 175 3.67 8.07 -14.69
CA VAL A 175 4.87 7.48 -14.07
C VAL A 175 4.67 6.04 -13.63
N ALA A 176 3.42 5.58 -13.44
CA ALA A 176 3.13 4.20 -13.09
C ALA A 176 1.72 3.78 -13.52
N THR A 177 1.49 2.47 -13.59
CA THR A 177 0.17 1.86 -13.68
C THR A 177 -0.06 0.91 -12.51
N VAL A 178 -1.32 0.78 -12.10
CA VAL A 178 -1.75 0.01 -10.95
C VAL A 178 -2.93 -0.86 -11.34
N ASP A 179 -2.88 -2.14 -10.99
CA ASP A 179 -3.94 -3.10 -11.29
C ASP A 179 -4.31 -3.95 -10.08
N LEU A 180 -5.59 -4.29 -9.95
CA LEU A 180 -6.13 -5.06 -8.84
C LEU A 180 -5.42 -6.41 -8.64
N ILE A 181 -5.06 -6.73 -7.40
CA ILE A 181 -4.84 -8.11 -6.95
C ILE A 181 -6.09 -8.56 -6.18
N GLU A 182 -6.46 -7.79 -5.15
CA GLU A 182 -7.65 -8.03 -4.34
C GLU A 182 -8.09 -6.74 -3.66
N GLY A 183 -9.35 -6.65 -3.28
CA GLY A 183 -9.83 -5.49 -2.53
C GLY A 183 -11.25 -5.64 -2.00
N VAL A 184 -11.56 -4.80 -1.03
CA VAL A 184 -12.86 -4.70 -0.38
C VAL A 184 -13.28 -3.24 -0.27
N ALA A 185 -14.58 -3.01 -0.37
CA ALA A 185 -15.19 -1.73 -0.08
C ALA A 185 -16.39 -1.92 0.84
N ASN A 186 -16.79 -0.89 1.58
CA ASN A 186 -17.93 -0.99 2.48
C ASN A 186 -18.62 0.36 2.71
N ILE A 187 -19.87 0.28 3.17
CA ILE A 187 -20.56 1.37 3.87
C ILE A 187 -20.76 0.88 5.30
N ASN A 188 -20.03 1.44 6.26
CA ASN A 188 -20.08 1.00 7.65
C ASN A 188 -21.43 1.35 8.32
N SER A 189 -21.62 0.89 9.56
CA SER A 189 -22.84 1.12 10.34
C SER A 189 -23.15 2.59 10.60
N LEU A 190 -22.13 3.45 10.60
CA LEU A 190 -22.25 4.90 10.78
C LEU A 190 -22.45 5.65 9.45
N GLY A 191 -22.53 4.94 8.33
CA GLY A 191 -22.73 5.50 7.00
C GLY A 191 -21.48 6.07 6.34
N GLY A 192 -20.28 5.84 6.88
CA GLY A 192 -19.02 6.17 6.20
C GLY A 192 -18.57 5.07 5.23
N THR A 193 -17.73 5.40 4.25
CA THR A 193 -17.16 4.39 3.34
C THR A 193 -15.72 4.04 3.67
N GLY A 194 -15.34 2.82 3.33
CA GLY A 194 -13.96 2.36 3.30
C GLY A 194 -13.69 1.66 1.96
N PHE A 195 -12.48 1.82 1.46
CA PHE A 195 -11.95 1.14 0.28
C PHE A 195 -10.52 0.73 0.57
N ASN A 196 -10.27 -0.58 0.59
CA ASN A 196 -8.96 -1.16 0.84
C ASN A 196 -8.61 -2.13 -0.29
N SER A 197 -7.39 -2.10 -0.79
CA SER A 197 -6.96 -3.03 -1.82
C SER A 197 -5.46 -3.28 -1.81
N THR A 198 -5.10 -4.48 -2.26
CA THR A 198 -3.74 -4.86 -2.67
C THR A 198 -3.68 -4.79 -4.19
N THR A 199 -2.65 -4.16 -4.74
CA THR A 199 -2.53 -3.95 -6.19
C THR A 199 -1.11 -4.17 -6.68
N ASN A 200 -0.98 -4.63 -7.92
CA ASN A 200 0.28 -4.57 -8.63
C ASN A 200 0.62 -3.09 -8.90
N PHE A 201 1.91 -2.77 -8.89
CA PHE A 201 2.45 -1.45 -9.18
C PHE A 201 3.57 -1.59 -10.21
N THR A 202 3.42 -0.92 -11.35
CA THR A 202 4.38 -1.00 -12.46
C THR A 202 4.84 0.40 -12.83
N LEU A 203 6.12 0.70 -12.62
CA LEU A 203 6.73 1.95 -13.08
C LEU A 203 6.79 1.99 -14.60
N LEU A 204 6.55 3.18 -15.16
CA LEU A 204 6.65 3.44 -16.59
C LEU A 204 8.01 4.07 -16.91
N ASP A 205 8.87 3.33 -17.60
CA ASP A 205 10.21 3.80 -17.92
C ASP A 205 10.25 4.78 -19.12
N PRO A 206 11.14 5.78 -19.11
CA PRO A 206 12.11 6.09 -18.04
C PRO A 206 11.57 6.97 -16.91
N GLN A 207 10.44 7.65 -17.07
CA GLN A 207 10.01 8.70 -16.15
C GLN A 207 9.66 8.17 -14.74
N GLY A 208 9.04 7.00 -14.65
CA GLY A 208 8.66 6.35 -13.41
C GLY A 208 9.86 5.91 -12.58
N SER A 209 10.83 5.23 -13.19
CA SER A 209 12.07 4.82 -12.51
C SER A 209 13.01 5.99 -12.22
N ALA A 210 12.92 7.09 -12.97
CA ALA A 210 13.61 8.33 -12.64
C ALA A 210 12.98 9.03 -11.43
N LEU A 211 11.66 8.90 -11.21
CA LEU A 211 10.99 9.48 -10.03
C LEU A 211 11.15 8.60 -8.80
N PHE A 212 10.93 7.30 -8.92
CA PHE A 212 11.01 6.32 -7.84
C PHE A 212 12.31 5.53 -7.98
N THR A 213 13.38 6.02 -7.36
CA THR A 213 14.76 5.63 -7.70
C THR A 213 15.34 4.52 -6.83
N ALA A 214 14.75 4.25 -5.65
CA ALA A 214 15.15 3.13 -4.81
C ALA A 214 13.96 2.57 -4.00
N PRO A 215 13.96 1.26 -3.67
CA PRO A 215 14.97 0.26 -4.03
C PRO A 215 15.00 -0.06 -5.54
N VAL A 216 16.05 -0.77 -5.99
CA VAL A 216 16.17 -1.26 -7.38
C VAL A 216 16.35 -2.79 -7.34
N PRO A 217 15.42 -3.59 -7.90
CA PRO A 217 14.16 -3.17 -8.52
C PRO A 217 13.21 -2.51 -7.52
N PHE A 218 12.35 -1.62 -8.02
CA PHE A 218 11.34 -0.97 -7.20
C PHE A 218 10.25 -1.96 -6.77
N TYR A 219 9.48 -1.58 -5.75
CA TYR A 219 8.35 -2.37 -5.27
C TYR A 219 7.31 -2.60 -6.38
N THR A 220 6.79 -3.82 -6.47
CA THR A 220 5.81 -4.21 -7.49
C THR A 220 4.41 -4.45 -6.91
N VAL A 221 4.26 -4.34 -5.58
CA VAL A 221 2.99 -4.49 -4.87
C VAL A 221 2.83 -3.35 -3.89
N GLN A 222 1.65 -2.75 -3.88
CA GLN A 222 1.26 -1.70 -2.94
C GLN A 222 -0.05 -2.05 -2.24
N PHE A 223 -0.24 -1.54 -1.03
CA PHE A 223 -1.54 -1.50 -0.37
C PHE A 223 -2.04 -0.08 -0.32
N GLN A 224 -3.36 0.05 -0.33
CA GLN A 224 -4.00 1.35 -0.17
C GLN A 224 -5.25 1.24 0.66
N ASN A 225 -5.54 2.33 1.37
CA ASN A 225 -6.76 2.50 2.15
C ASN A 225 -7.27 3.93 1.95
N PHE A 226 -8.56 4.08 1.66
CA PHE A 226 -9.23 5.38 1.60
C PHE A 226 -10.57 5.28 2.31
N ASN A 227 -10.83 6.20 3.23
CA ASN A 227 -12.05 6.20 4.04
C ASN A 227 -12.64 7.59 4.24
N ASN A 228 -13.91 7.63 4.60
CA ASN A 228 -14.62 8.84 4.99
C ASN A 228 -15.67 8.58 6.08
N THR A 229 -16.11 9.65 6.72
CA THR A 229 -17.31 9.63 7.58
C THR A 229 -18.57 9.78 6.73
N SER A 230 -19.75 9.68 7.34
CA SER A 230 -21.03 9.91 6.67
C SER A 230 -21.18 11.30 6.01
N GLN A 231 -20.31 12.26 6.33
CA GLN A 231 -20.29 13.58 5.68
C GLN A 231 -19.65 13.56 4.29
N GLY A 232 -18.86 12.53 3.98
CA GLY A 232 -18.12 12.41 2.71
C GLY A 232 -18.86 11.62 1.62
N ILE A 233 -20.10 11.19 1.88
CA ILE A 233 -20.89 10.35 0.98
C ILE A 233 -22.26 10.98 0.73
N PHE A 234 -22.76 10.87 -0.50
CA PHE A 234 -24.15 11.11 -0.83
C PHE A 234 -24.68 9.98 -1.74
N ILE A 235 -25.84 9.44 -1.38
CA ILE A 235 -26.47 8.29 -2.05
C ILE A 235 -27.76 8.76 -2.71
N ALA A 236 -27.81 8.67 -4.04
CA ALA A 236 -28.99 8.88 -4.86
C ALA A 236 -29.57 7.53 -5.33
N SER A 237 -30.63 7.58 -6.13
CA SER A 237 -31.25 6.38 -6.73
C SER A 237 -30.36 5.71 -7.78
N ASP A 238 -29.50 6.49 -8.45
CA ASP A 238 -28.73 6.08 -9.63
C ASP A 238 -27.21 6.23 -9.44
N HIS A 239 -26.77 6.81 -8.31
CA HIS A 239 -25.35 6.99 -8.04
C HIS A 239 -25.03 7.10 -6.55
N ILE A 240 -23.78 6.84 -6.21
CA ILE A 240 -23.14 7.25 -4.95
C ILE A 240 -22.03 8.22 -5.31
N THR A 241 -21.96 9.33 -4.59
CA THR A 241 -20.81 10.24 -4.65
C THR A 241 -20.02 10.10 -3.36
N ILE A 242 -18.71 9.99 -3.51
CA ILE A 242 -17.76 10.11 -2.42
C ILE A 242 -16.95 11.37 -2.73
N ASN A 243 -17.29 12.47 -2.08
CA ASN A 243 -16.73 13.78 -2.41
C ASN A 243 -15.39 14.04 -1.69
N LYS A 244 -15.13 13.30 -0.61
CA LYS A 244 -13.92 13.43 0.20
C LYS A 244 -13.66 12.15 0.99
N ALA A 245 -12.84 11.27 0.42
CA ALA A 245 -12.15 10.24 1.17
C ALA A 245 -10.70 10.67 1.43
N SER A 246 -10.10 10.19 2.51
CA SER A 246 -8.69 10.41 2.84
C SER A 246 -8.03 9.08 3.12
N GLY A 247 -6.74 8.98 2.84
CA GLY A 247 -6.08 7.71 2.87
C GLY A 247 -4.61 7.79 2.48
N GLY A 248 -4.03 6.62 2.25
CA GLY A 248 -2.67 6.52 1.78
C GLY A 248 -2.36 5.21 1.07
N VAL A 249 -1.17 5.19 0.50
CA VAL A 249 -0.59 4.11 -0.28
C VAL A 249 0.80 3.83 0.25
N ASP A 250 1.05 2.57 0.62
CA ASP A 250 2.35 2.06 1.05
C ASP A 250 2.74 0.85 0.19
N PHE A 251 4.01 0.47 0.26
CA PHE A 251 4.55 -0.64 -0.55
C PHE A 251 4.89 -1.85 0.31
N LEU A 252 4.70 -3.04 -0.26
CA LEU A 252 5.16 -4.28 0.36
C LEU A 252 6.64 -4.52 -0.01
N SER A 253 7.49 -4.77 0.99
CA SER A 253 8.85 -5.26 0.74
C SER A 253 8.75 -6.62 0.05
N PRO A 254 9.60 -6.93 -0.94
CA PRO A 254 9.72 -8.29 -1.44
C PRO A 254 10.00 -9.22 -0.26
N VAL A 255 9.10 -10.17 0.00
CA VAL A 255 9.37 -11.22 0.98
C VAL A 255 10.57 -12.01 0.43
N PRO A 256 11.63 -12.26 1.23
CA PRO A 256 12.76 -13.05 0.77
C PRO A 256 12.26 -14.36 0.14
N GLU A 257 12.76 -14.68 -1.04
CA GLU A 257 12.27 -15.83 -1.79
C GLU A 257 12.40 -17.11 -0.94
N PRO A 258 11.51 -18.11 -1.11
CA PRO A 258 11.58 -19.38 -0.40
C PRO A 258 12.98 -20.04 -0.45
N GLU A 259 13.71 -19.79 -1.54
CA GLU A 259 15.07 -20.26 -1.78
C GLU A 259 16.09 -19.64 -0.81
N THR A 260 15.92 -18.37 -0.44
CA THR A 260 16.77 -17.70 0.55
C THR A 260 16.59 -18.35 1.93
N TYR A 261 15.36 -18.69 2.31
CA TYR A 261 15.09 -19.46 3.52
C TYR A 261 15.65 -20.88 3.44
N ALA A 262 15.53 -21.54 2.29
CA ALA A 262 16.13 -22.86 2.07
C ALA A 262 17.65 -22.83 2.18
N MET A 263 18.32 -21.80 1.65
CA MET A 263 19.77 -21.61 1.74
C MET A 263 20.23 -21.27 3.16
N LEU A 264 19.47 -20.46 3.89
CA LEU A 264 19.69 -20.21 5.31
C LEU A 264 19.60 -21.52 6.12
N LEU A 265 18.53 -22.29 5.91
CA LEU A 265 18.33 -23.59 6.55
C LEU A 265 19.40 -24.61 6.17
N ALA A 266 19.83 -24.63 4.90
CA ALA A 266 20.93 -25.46 4.44
C ALA A 266 22.26 -25.06 5.11
N GLY A 267 22.54 -23.75 5.21
CA GLY A 267 23.70 -23.23 5.93
C GLY A 267 23.70 -23.63 7.40
N LEU A 268 22.55 -23.50 8.08
CA LEU A 268 22.37 -23.94 9.46
C LEU A 268 22.53 -25.46 9.61
N GLY A 269 22.02 -26.25 8.65
CA GLY A 269 22.19 -27.70 8.60
C GLY A 269 23.65 -28.13 8.49
N VAL A 270 24.43 -27.46 7.63
CA VAL A 270 25.88 -27.70 7.48
C VAL A 270 26.64 -27.34 8.76
N MET A 271 26.32 -26.19 9.37
CA MET A 271 26.96 -25.77 10.61
C MET A 271 26.65 -26.71 11.79
N GLY A 272 25.40 -27.17 11.89
CA GLY A 272 24.99 -28.19 12.88
C GLY A 272 25.72 -29.51 12.67
N PHE A 273 25.91 -29.94 11.41
CA PHE A 273 26.66 -31.14 11.07
C PHE A 273 28.15 -31.04 11.46
N ILE A 274 28.78 -29.90 11.18
CA ILE A 274 30.19 -29.65 11.55
C ILE A 274 30.35 -29.61 13.07
N ALA A 275 29.44 -28.96 13.80
CA ALA A 275 29.46 -28.91 15.26
C ALA A 275 29.34 -30.32 15.87
N ARG A 276 28.45 -31.17 15.34
CA ARG A 276 28.28 -32.56 15.76
C ARG A 276 29.57 -33.39 15.58
N ARG A 277 30.28 -33.20 14.46
CA ARG A 277 31.54 -33.93 14.21
C ARG A 277 32.64 -33.54 15.21
N ARG A 278 32.70 -32.28 15.62
CA ARG A 278 33.71 -31.77 16.57
C ARG A 278 33.47 -32.22 18.00
N SER A 279 32.20 -32.46 18.37
CA SER A 279 31.86 -32.95 19.72
C SER A 279 32.24 -34.42 19.97
N ASN A 280 32.48 -35.20 18.91
CA ASN A 280 32.85 -36.62 19.03
C ASN A 280 34.37 -36.85 19.19
N THR A 281 35.20 -35.80 19.30
CA THR A 281 36.67 -35.92 19.39
C THR A 281 37.23 -35.64 20.80
N ILE A 282 36.39 -35.42 21.82
CA ILE A 282 36.84 -35.25 23.22
C ILE A 282 36.20 -36.35 24.08
N ASN A 283 36.81 -37.52 24.11
CA ASN A 283 36.70 -38.54 25.18
C ASN A 283 37.80 -39.59 24.93
N LEU A 284 39.05 -39.22 25.23
CA LEU A 284 40.18 -40.13 25.33
C LEU A 284 41.18 -39.52 26.33
N ILE A 285 40.83 -39.58 27.62
CA ILE A 285 41.76 -39.73 28.75
C ILE A 285 41.07 -40.60 29.78
#